data_AF-R7RWN2-F1
#
_entry.id   AF-R7RWN2-F1
#
_cell.length_a   1.000
_cell.length_b   1.000
_cell.length_c   1.000
_cell.angle_alpha   90.00
_cell.angle_beta   90.00
_cell.angle_gamma   90.00
#
_symmetry.space_group_name_H-M   'P 1'
#
loop_
_entity.id
_entity.type
_entity.pdbx_description
1 polymer ?
#
loop_
_entity_poly.entity_id
_entity_poly.type
_entity_poly.pdbx_seq_one_letter_code
_entity_poly.pdbx_strand_id
1 'polypeptide(L)'
;MAFRTPEEWLDQFARVSEGRFLTIGLDSLSDQHKQEAMNLACDLVRVFAPDVQWSIAEDGLPEVEMDVVASDQDEENEEEDEDVPHLTQEEDDKLLTDAGELARRLNLWQRPLTPHDFIHVLMAEQSPRKTDRIAEGVGLAMRGVQWASCAEWEDALHDLKHDMTPTQLSRDTTRCDLLESVSSRLHMRNKIMAAHEGNHGAGRVVQQIVHRVESVKFAVDWQQLSKRDKGVWFKDHFRLHSHHRHLFSHLDEDDQEVIAQTIKTHRIDYKKWKRSLESITTARNRLLELIRHYGAVSLLVPSWDEDILKRSRYARDHQVIIALIDRIIPPQHDPTDVHGEGAHPLAIHQPSMRHAVWNIANSLGDEDMAEYVQGFLAFLNAHVEPAQSTSISLDEWRVFVDRHR
;
A
#
# COMPACT_ATOMS: atom_id res chain seq x y z
N MET A 1 5.79 37.04 2.94
CA MET A 1 5.11 37.47 4.18
C MET A 1 6.15 38.21 5.00
N ALA A 2 5.93 39.47 5.39
CA ALA A 2 6.91 40.20 6.20
C ALA A 2 6.50 40.08 7.68
N PHE A 3 7.31 39.42 8.48
CA PHE A 3 7.09 39.21 9.91
C PHE A 3 7.49 40.47 10.68
N ARG A 4 6.68 40.85 11.67
CA ARG A 4 6.87 42.12 12.38
C ARG A 4 7.57 41.95 13.71
N THR A 5 7.56 40.75 14.30
CA THR A 5 8.30 40.46 15.54
C THR A 5 8.95 39.07 15.54
N PRO A 6 10.01 38.88 16.35
CA PRO A 6 10.64 37.57 16.55
C PRO A 6 9.69 36.49 17.11
N GLU A 7 8.68 36.86 17.89
CA GLU A 7 7.71 35.89 18.42
C GLU A 7 6.74 35.37 17.34
N GLU A 8 6.33 36.20 16.38
CA GLU A 8 5.53 35.76 15.23
C GLU A 8 6.29 34.73 14.37
N TRP A 9 7.62 34.85 14.33
CA TRP A 9 8.49 33.92 13.63
C TRP A 9 8.60 32.56 14.36
N LEU A 10 8.74 32.58 15.69
CA LEU A 10 8.81 31.35 16.51
C LEU A 10 7.50 30.56 16.48
N ASP A 11 6.34 31.23 16.54
CA ASP A 11 5.02 30.55 16.46
C ASP A 11 4.81 29.86 15.10
N GLN A 12 5.38 30.43 14.03
CA GLN A 12 5.26 29.86 12.70
C GLN A 12 6.31 28.79 12.40
N PHE A 13 7.51 28.91 12.98
CA PHE A 13 8.56 27.88 12.91
C PHE A 13 8.13 26.60 13.65
N ALA A 14 7.52 26.73 14.83
CA ALA A 14 6.96 25.61 15.59
C ALA A 14 5.83 24.87 14.86
N ARG A 15 5.13 25.55 13.94
CA ARG A 15 4.09 24.93 13.08
C ARG A 15 4.64 24.22 11.85
N VAL A 16 5.91 24.45 11.49
CA VAL A 16 6.52 23.89 10.26
C VAL A 16 7.47 22.72 10.55
N SER A 17 7.85 22.50 11.81
CA SER A 17 8.65 21.35 12.23
C SER A 17 7.97 19.98 12.07
N GLU A 18 6.76 19.91 11.51
CA GLU A 18 6.12 18.69 10.99
C GLU A 18 6.51 18.41 9.52
N GLY A 19 7.82 18.43 9.22
CA GLY A 19 8.38 17.73 8.05
C GLY A 19 8.41 18.48 6.71
N ARG A 20 8.55 19.81 6.67
CA ARG A 20 8.91 20.53 5.42
C ARG A 20 10.09 21.48 5.62
N PHE A 21 11.03 21.48 4.68
CA PHE A 21 12.12 22.46 4.63
C PHE A 21 11.56 23.86 4.39
N LEU A 22 12.04 24.83 5.16
CA LEU A 22 11.60 26.22 5.08
C LEU A 22 12.75 27.05 4.48
N THR A 23 12.64 27.39 3.20
CA THR A 23 13.58 28.31 2.53
C THR A 23 13.16 29.73 2.87
N ILE A 24 13.90 30.41 3.75
CA ILE A 24 13.65 31.81 4.08
C ILE A 24 14.41 32.68 3.09
N GLY A 25 13.68 33.45 2.28
CA GLY A 25 14.27 34.53 1.49
C GLY A 25 14.72 35.66 2.43
N LEU A 26 16.02 35.72 2.74
CA LEU A 26 16.61 36.76 3.59
C LEU A 26 16.78 38.11 2.85
N ASP A 27 16.54 38.14 1.54
CA ASP A 27 16.89 39.25 0.66
C ASP A 27 16.22 40.58 1.01
N SER A 28 15.08 40.55 1.72
CA SER A 28 14.33 41.75 2.14
C SER A 28 14.64 42.25 3.56
N LEU A 29 15.52 41.58 4.32
CA LEU A 29 15.87 41.98 5.69
C LEU A 29 17.07 42.94 5.72
N SER A 30 17.07 43.84 6.71
CA SER A 30 18.28 44.61 7.03
C SER A 30 19.37 43.70 7.57
N ASP A 31 20.63 44.09 7.39
CA ASP A 31 21.78 43.25 7.77
C ASP A 31 21.79 42.89 9.26
N GLN A 32 21.30 43.80 10.11
CA GLN A 32 21.12 43.52 11.55
C GLN A 32 20.11 42.38 11.80
N HIS A 33 18.95 42.41 11.12
CA HIS A 33 17.93 41.38 11.29
C HIS A 33 18.34 40.05 10.65
N LYS A 34 19.14 40.07 9.57
CA LYS A 34 19.76 38.86 9.02
C LYS A 34 20.69 38.22 10.03
N GLN A 35 21.53 39.03 10.70
CA GLN A 35 22.46 38.55 11.71
C GLN A 35 21.74 37.98 12.95
N GLU A 36 20.68 38.66 13.41
CA GLU A 36 19.87 38.18 14.54
C GLU A 36 19.13 36.88 14.20
N ALA A 37 18.57 36.76 13.00
CA ALA A 37 17.94 35.53 12.52
C ALA A 37 18.96 34.37 12.40
N MET A 38 20.17 34.66 11.92
CA MET A 38 21.25 33.69 11.82
C MET A 38 21.69 33.18 13.20
N ASN A 39 21.87 34.09 14.16
CA ASN A 39 22.23 33.72 15.54
C ASN A 39 21.15 32.84 16.18
N LEU A 40 19.87 33.18 15.99
CA LEU A 40 18.74 32.39 16.51
C LEU A 40 18.67 31.00 15.87
N ALA A 41 18.92 30.89 14.56
CA ALA A 41 18.97 29.61 13.87
C ALA A 41 20.12 28.72 14.41
N CYS A 42 21.31 29.31 14.63
CA CYS A 42 22.44 28.61 15.23
C CYS A 42 22.13 28.10 16.65
N ASP A 43 21.46 28.91 17.47
CA ASP A 43 21.08 28.51 18.83
C ASP A 43 20.00 27.43 18.84
N LEU A 44 19.03 27.47 17.91
CA LEU A 44 18.04 26.40 17.75
C LEU A 44 18.70 25.07 17.33
N VAL A 45 19.62 25.09 16.37
CA VAL A 45 20.34 23.89 15.94
C VAL A 45 21.17 23.30 17.09
N ARG A 46 21.83 24.12 17.90
CA ARG A 46 22.56 23.65 19.11
C ARG A 46 21.66 22.96 20.13
N VAL A 47 20.41 23.41 20.28
CA VAL A 47 19.45 22.83 21.23
C VAL A 47 18.87 21.52 20.71
N PHE A 48 18.58 21.43 19.41
CA PHE A 48 17.87 20.29 18.82
C PHE A 48 18.77 19.23 18.16
N ALA A 49 20.05 19.54 17.90
CA ALA A 49 21.02 18.63 17.28
C ALA A 49 22.43 18.81 17.89
N PRO A 50 22.63 18.47 19.19
CA PRO A 50 23.87 18.76 19.92
C PRO A 50 25.12 18.02 19.40
N ASP A 51 24.93 16.96 18.62
CA ASP A 51 26.01 16.11 18.10
C ASP A 51 26.51 16.54 16.70
N VAL A 52 25.94 17.59 16.12
CA VAL A 52 26.33 18.10 14.79
C VAL A 52 27.44 19.13 14.93
N GLN A 53 28.63 18.83 14.40
CA GLN A 53 29.73 19.80 14.29
C GLN A 53 29.46 20.78 13.14
N TRP A 54 29.70 22.06 13.38
CA TRP A 54 29.54 23.10 12.38
C TRP A 54 30.66 24.14 12.50
N SER A 55 30.94 24.80 11.38
CA SER A 55 31.87 25.91 11.26
C SER A 55 31.19 27.06 10.52
N ILE A 56 31.78 28.24 10.53
CA ILE A 56 31.31 29.38 9.72
C ILE A 56 32.37 29.56 8.63
N ALA A 57 31.94 29.45 7.36
CA ALA A 57 32.81 29.66 6.21
C ALA A 57 33.30 31.12 6.13
N GLU A 58 34.34 31.37 5.33
CA GLU A 58 34.96 32.70 5.20
C GLU A 58 33.99 33.79 4.69
N ASP A 59 32.86 33.40 4.06
CA ASP A 59 31.81 34.29 3.60
C ASP A 59 30.72 34.58 4.65
N GLY A 60 30.86 34.03 5.86
CA GLY A 60 29.95 34.24 6.99
C GLY A 60 28.72 33.34 6.99
N LEU A 61 28.66 32.33 6.11
CA LEU A 61 27.58 31.34 6.11
C LEU A 61 27.93 30.13 7.00
N PRO A 62 26.96 29.58 7.76
CA PRO A 62 27.19 28.36 8.53
C PRO A 62 27.35 27.16 7.60
N GLU A 63 28.50 26.49 7.67
CA GLU A 63 28.76 25.20 7.03
C GLU A 63 28.55 24.09 8.07
N VAL A 64 27.71 23.12 7.72
CA VAL A 64 27.48 21.92 8.52
C VAL A 64 28.35 20.80 7.95
N GLU A 65 29.41 20.42 8.67
CA GLU A 65 30.19 19.22 8.35
C GLU A 65 29.38 18.00 8.81
N MET A 66 28.56 17.46 7.91
CA MET A 66 28.06 16.10 8.07
C MET A 66 29.18 15.15 7.67
N ASP A 67 29.53 14.20 8.54
CA ASP A 67 30.35 13.04 8.18
C ASP A 67 29.59 12.21 7.12
N VAL A 68 29.78 12.58 5.85
CA VAL A 68 29.26 11.86 4.71
C VAL A 68 30.11 10.59 4.57
N VAL A 69 29.63 9.50 5.16
CA VAL A 69 29.99 8.15 4.72
C VAL A 69 29.80 8.13 3.21
N ALA A 70 30.91 8.10 2.47
CA ALA A 70 31.02 8.20 1.02
C ALA A 70 29.71 7.84 0.28
N SER A 71 28.88 8.86 0.05
CA SER A 71 27.79 8.74 -0.90
C SER A 71 28.45 8.76 -2.27
N ASP A 72 28.54 7.59 -2.90
CA ASP A 72 28.78 7.46 -4.32
C ASP A 72 27.83 8.43 -5.05
N GLN A 73 28.33 9.61 -5.44
CA GLN A 73 27.75 10.48 -6.47
C GLN A 73 27.98 9.79 -7.82
N ASP A 74 27.44 8.58 -7.97
CA ASP A 74 27.27 7.92 -9.26
C ASP A 74 25.96 8.47 -9.82
N GLU A 75 26.08 9.33 -10.83
CA GLU A 75 25.03 9.73 -11.79
C GLU A 75 23.63 9.45 -11.25
N GLU A 76 23.09 10.42 -10.51
CA GLU A 76 21.65 10.63 -10.45
C GLU A 76 21.18 10.71 -11.91
N ASN A 77 20.84 9.56 -12.48
CA ASN A 77 19.55 9.47 -13.13
C ASN A 77 18.62 10.06 -12.08
N GLU A 78 18.30 11.34 -12.25
CA GLU A 78 17.04 11.90 -11.79
C GLU A 78 16.06 10.75 -11.95
N GLU A 79 15.75 10.09 -10.83
CA GLU A 79 14.48 9.42 -10.71
C GLU A 79 13.57 10.61 -10.96
N GLU A 80 13.15 10.76 -12.23
CA GLU A 80 12.04 11.60 -12.61
C GLU A 80 11.02 11.22 -11.54
N ASP A 81 10.86 12.07 -10.54
CA ASP A 81 9.67 12.10 -9.73
C ASP A 81 8.60 12.06 -10.81
N GLU A 82 8.00 10.88 -11.03
CA GLU A 82 6.96 10.71 -12.03
C GLU A 82 5.87 11.64 -11.52
N ASP A 83 5.90 12.89 -11.99
CA ASP A 83 4.96 13.95 -11.70
C ASP A 83 3.63 13.26 -11.86
N VAL A 84 2.95 12.99 -10.73
CA VAL A 84 1.67 12.30 -10.74
C VAL A 84 0.83 13.14 -11.70
N PRO A 85 0.50 12.62 -12.90
CA PRO A 85 0.05 13.51 -13.96
C PRO A 85 -1.20 14.19 -13.44
N HIS A 86 -1.13 15.51 -13.23
CA HIS A 86 -2.30 16.29 -12.89
C HIS A 86 -3.21 16.20 -14.11
N LEU A 87 -4.26 15.39 -13.99
CA LEU A 87 -5.23 15.18 -15.06
C LEU A 87 -5.76 16.54 -15.47
N THR A 88 -5.68 16.84 -16.76
CA THR A 88 -6.33 18.03 -17.30
C THR A 88 -7.83 17.90 -17.11
N GLN A 89 -8.55 19.02 -17.00
CA GLN A 89 -10.01 18.99 -16.85
C GLN A 89 -10.71 18.20 -17.98
N GLU A 90 -10.14 18.24 -19.20
CA GLU A 90 -10.61 17.44 -20.34
C GLU A 90 -10.35 15.94 -20.16
N GLU A 91 -9.21 15.55 -19.57
CA GLU A 91 -8.97 14.16 -19.18
C GLU A 91 -9.89 13.72 -18.04
N ASP A 92 -10.21 14.59 -17.09
CA ASP A 92 -11.13 14.31 -16.00
C ASP A 92 -12.57 14.11 -16.52
N ASP A 93 -13.03 14.93 -17.47
CA ASP A 93 -14.33 14.81 -18.13
C ASP A 93 -14.41 13.57 -19.05
N LYS A 94 -13.31 13.24 -19.73
CA LYS A 94 -13.22 12.00 -20.51
C LYS A 94 -13.24 10.77 -19.60
N LEU A 95 -12.51 10.81 -18.48
CA LEU A 95 -12.55 9.77 -17.46
C LEU A 95 -13.94 9.60 -16.87
N LEU A 96 -14.70 10.68 -16.68
CA LEU A 96 -16.10 10.64 -16.24
C LEU A 96 -17.03 9.97 -17.26
N THR A 97 -16.84 10.23 -18.55
CA THR A 97 -17.62 9.60 -19.62
C THR A 97 -17.29 8.11 -19.72
N ASP A 98 -16.00 7.76 -19.68
CA ASP A 98 -15.52 6.38 -19.65
C ASP A 98 -16.01 5.64 -18.41
N ALA A 99 -16.11 6.33 -17.27
CA ALA A 99 -16.62 5.79 -16.03
C ALA A 99 -18.14 5.55 -16.03
N GLY A 100 -18.94 6.40 -16.68
CA GLY A 100 -20.38 6.18 -16.88
C GLY A 100 -20.67 5.01 -17.82
N GLU A 101 -19.86 4.86 -18.86
CA GLU A 101 -19.90 3.68 -19.74
C GLU A 101 -19.41 2.43 -19.00
N LEU A 102 -18.37 2.56 -18.18
CA LEU A 102 -17.88 1.50 -17.31
C LEU A 102 -18.98 1.09 -16.33
N ALA A 103 -19.62 2.01 -15.61
CA ALA A 103 -20.74 1.73 -14.71
C ALA A 103 -21.91 1.00 -15.40
N ARG A 104 -22.26 1.38 -16.64
CA ARG A 104 -23.25 0.66 -17.46
C ARG A 104 -22.77 -0.73 -17.88
N ARG A 105 -21.50 -0.88 -18.27
CA ARG A 105 -20.88 -2.19 -18.59
C ARG A 105 -20.75 -3.10 -17.37
N LEU A 106 -20.43 -2.53 -16.22
CA LEU A 106 -20.29 -3.20 -14.92
C LEU A 106 -21.63 -3.58 -14.32
N ASN A 107 -22.74 -3.09 -14.89
CA ASN A 107 -24.09 -3.44 -14.50
C ASN A 107 -24.31 -3.26 -12.99
N LEU A 108 -23.83 -2.13 -12.44
CA LEU A 108 -23.77 -1.83 -11.00
C LEU A 108 -25.12 -1.92 -10.25
N TRP A 109 -26.21 -2.05 -11.00
CA TRP A 109 -27.57 -2.22 -10.51
C TRP A 109 -28.01 -3.68 -10.38
N GLN A 110 -27.11 -4.63 -10.62
CA GLN A 110 -27.36 -6.05 -10.38
C GLN A 110 -27.43 -6.34 -8.89
N ARG A 111 -28.32 -7.27 -8.52
CA ARG A 111 -28.43 -7.76 -7.13
C ARG A 111 -27.09 -8.31 -6.65
N PRO A 112 -26.77 -8.19 -5.34
CA PRO A 112 -25.59 -8.83 -4.76
C PRO A 112 -25.50 -10.30 -5.16
N LEU A 113 -24.27 -10.81 -5.30
CA LEU A 113 -24.06 -12.21 -5.68
C LEU A 113 -24.50 -13.15 -4.55
N THR A 114 -25.13 -14.27 -4.89
CA THR A 114 -25.29 -15.36 -3.93
C THR A 114 -23.93 -16.01 -3.66
N PRO A 115 -23.72 -16.72 -2.54
CA PRO A 115 -22.47 -17.45 -2.30
C PRO A 115 -22.07 -18.35 -3.48
N HIS A 116 -23.02 -19.08 -4.07
CA HIS A 116 -22.79 -19.93 -5.25
C HIS A 116 -22.30 -19.14 -6.46
N ASP A 117 -22.99 -18.06 -6.83
CA ASP A 117 -22.59 -17.23 -7.97
C ASP A 117 -21.23 -16.59 -7.73
N PHE A 118 -20.97 -16.16 -6.49
CA PHE A 118 -19.71 -15.54 -6.11
C PHE A 118 -18.54 -16.52 -6.23
N ILE A 119 -18.67 -17.74 -5.71
CA ILE A 119 -17.66 -18.79 -5.87
C ILE A 119 -17.46 -19.15 -7.33
N HIS A 120 -18.53 -19.25 -8.12
CA HIS A 120 -18.42 -19.48 -9.56
C HIS A 120 -17.60 -18.39 -10.25
N VAL A 121 -17.82 -17.11 -9.90
CA VAL A 121 -17.02 -15.98 -10.43
C VAL A 121 -15.57 -16.04 -9.96
N LEU A 122 -15.30 -16.39 -8.70
CA LEU A 122 -13.93 -16.52 -8.18
C LEU A 122 -13.15 -17.64 -8.89
N MET A 123 -13.83 -18.73 -9.23
CA MET A 123 -13.24 -19.91 -9.87
C MET A 123 -13.22 -19.81 -11.39
N ALA A 124 -13.95 -18.86 -11.98
CA ALA A 124 -13.99 -18.67 -13.42
C ALA A 124 -12.60 -18.31 -13.99
N GLU A 125 -12.34 -18.78 -15.20
CA GLU A 125 -11.15 -18.37 -15.94
C GLU A 125 -11.24 -16.86 -16.23
N GLN A 126 -10.25 -16.10 -15.78
CA GLN A 126 -10.20 -14.66 -16.01
C GLN A 126 -10.08 -14.35 -17.50
N SER A 127 -10.73 -13.28 -17.95
CA SER A 127 -10.57 -12.81 -19.34
C SER A 127 -9.10 -12.70 -19.73
N PRO A 128 -8.65 -13.17 -20.91
CA PRO A 128 -7.26 -13.00 -21.33
C PRO A 128 -6.89 -11.52 -21.54
N ARG A 129 -7.89 -10.64 -21.67
CA ARG A 129 -7.71 -9.20 -21.86
C ARG A 129 -7.62 -8.48 -20.53
N LYS A 130 -6.53 -7.73 -20.34
CA LYS A 130 -6.23 -6.99 -19.10
C LYS A 130 -7.37 -6.04 -18.71
N THR A 131 -7.84 -5.21 -19.64
CA THR A 131 -8.88 -4.20 -19.38
C THR A 131 -10.16 -4.82 -18.85
N ASP A 132 -10.49 -6.01 -19.36
CA ASP A 132 -11.68 -6.74 -18.95
C ASP A 132 -11.51 -7.31 -17.55
N ARG A 133 -10.32 -7.82 -17.18
CA ARG A 133 -10.04 -8.29 -15.79
C ARG A 133 -10.23 -7.19 -14.75
N ILE A 134 -9.76 -5.99 -15.06
CA ILE A 134 -9.87 -4.84 -14.15
C ILE A 134 -11.34 -4.47 -13.98
N ALA A 135 -12.06 -4.33 -15.09
CA ALA A 135 -13.49 -4.06 -15.07
C ALA A 135 -14.24 -5.16 -14.30
N GLU A 136 -13.98 -6.44 -14.59
CA GLU A 136 -14.56 -7.58 -13.86
C GLU A 136 -14.30 -7.51 -12.36
N GLY A 137 -13.08 -7.13 -11.94
CA GLY A 137 -12.75 -7.00 -10.53
C GLY A 137 -13.47 -5.87 -9.83
N VAL A 138 -13.54 -4.71 -10.48
CA VAL A 138 -14.30 -3.56 -9.97
C VAL A 138 -15.79 -3.91 -9.93
N GLY A 139 -16.33 -4.51 -10.99
CA GLY A 139 -17.72 -4.96 -11.03
C GLY A 139 -18.03 -5.97 -9.94
N LEU A 140 -17.12 -6.91 -9.65
CA LEU A 140 -17.26 -7.87 -8.56
C LEU A 140 -17.22 -7.18 -7.19
N ALA A 141 -16.24 -6.31 -6.97
CA ALA A 141 -16.12 -5.53 -5.74
C ALA A 141 -17.37 -4.66 -5.49
N MET A 142 -17.91 -4.10 -6.57
CA MET A 142 -19.07 -3.25 -6.53
C MET A 142 -20.39 -4.03 -6.37
N ARG A 143 -20.50 -5.21 -6.99
CA ARG A 143 -21.69 -6.04 -6.82
C ARG A 143 -21.78 -6.61 -5.41
N GLY A 144 -20.63 -6.88 -4.79
CA GLY A 144 -20.54 -7.46 -3.47
C GLY A 144 -21.16 -8.86 -3.40
N VAL A 145 -21.35 -9.33 -2.18
CA VAL A 145 -22.01 -10.61 -1.89
C VAL A 145 -23.17 -10.38 -0.95
N GLN A 146 -24.25 -11.11 -1.20
CA GLN A 146 -25.39 -11.18 -0.30
C GLN A 146 -24.93 -11.74 1.05
N TRP A 147 -25.45 -11.18 2.14
CA TRP A 147 -25.31 -11.80 3.45
C TRP A 147 -25.94 -13.21 3.42
N ALA A 148 -25.19 -14.19 3.89
CA ALA A 148 -25.60 -15.59 3.90
C ALA A 148 -25.07 -16.26 5.16
N SER A 149 -25.77 -17.29 5.63
CA SER A 149 -25.39 -18.10 6.78
C SER A 149 -24.16 -18.98 6.49
N CYS A 150 -23.49 -19.45 7.54
CA CYS A 150 -22.38 -20.38 7.40
C CYS A 150 -22.78 -21.65 6.63
N ALA A 151 -24.00 -22.15 6.83
CA ALA A 151 -24.51 -23.33 6.13
C ALA A 151 -24.65 -23.11 4.62
N GLU A 152 -25.09 -21.92 4.18
CA GLU A 152 -25.18 -21.57 2.76
C GLU A 152 -23.79 -21.43 2.12
N TRP A 153 -22.81 -20.93 2.87
CA TRP A 153 -21.42 -20.91 2.42
C TRP A 153 -20.80 -22.31 2.34
N GLU A 154 -21.05 -23.15 3.33
CA GLU A 154 -20.59 -24.54 3.33
C GLU A 154 -21.15 -25.35 2.16
N ASP A 155 -22.43 -25.12 1.82
CA ASP A 155 -23.10 -25.69 0.65
C ASP A 155 -22.45 -25.19 -0.66
N ALA A 156 -22.26 -23.87 -0.81
CA ALA A 156 -21.62 -23.28 -1.98
C ALA A 156 -20.16 -23.69 -2.19
N LEU A 157 -19.48 -24.10 -1.11
CA LEU A 157 -18.08 -24.53 -1.11
C LEU A 157 -17.92 -26.05 -1.10
N HIS A 158 -19.02 -26.81 -1.10
CA HIS A 158 -19.01 -28.26 -0.91
C HIS A 158 -18.07 -28.97 -1.90
N ASP A 159 -18.19 -28.64 -3.19
CA ASP A 159 -17.41 -29.25 -4.27
C ASP A 159 -15.91 -28.92 -4.20
N LEU A 160 -15.51 -27.87 -3.47
CA LEU A 160 -14.13 -27.39 -3.38
C LEU A 160 -13.36 -27.99 -2.18
N LYS A 161 -14.04 -28.65 -1.23
CA LYS A 161 -13.42 -29.17 0.00
C LYS A 161 -12.46 -30.35 -0.23
N HIS A 162 -12.60 -31.08 -1.34
CA HIS A 162 -11.89 -32.34 -1.57
C HIS A 162 -10.39 -32.20 -1.89
N ASP A 163 -9.93 -30.99 -2.23
CA ASP A 163 -8.56 -30.74 -2.74
C ASP A 163 -7.65 -29.99 -1.74
N MET A 164 -7.97 -30.03 -0.45
CA MET A 164 -7.24 -29.23 0.53
C MET A 164 -6.07 -29.97 1.18
N THR A 165 -4.92 -29.29 1.22
CA THR A 165 -3.78 -29.66 2.07
C THR A 165 -3.71 -28.69 3.24
N PRO A 166 -3.51 -29.15 4.49
CA PRO A 166 -3.30 -28.28 5.64
C PRO A 166 -2.18 -27.28 5.34
N THR A 167 -2.44 -25.99 5.61
CA THR A 167 -1.57 -24.94 5.06
C THR A 167 -0.46 -24.65 6.06
N GLN A 168 0.70 -25.29 5.90
CA GLN A 168 1.95 -24.92 6.61
C GLN A 168 2.18 -23.39 6.62
N LEU A 169 1.71 -22.72 5.56
CA LEU A 169 1.64 -21.28 5.39
C LEU A 169 1.01 -20.52 6.58
N SER A 170 -0.14 -20.92 7.12
CA SER A 170 -0.78 -20.17 8.23
C SER A 170 0.09 -20.16 9.48
N ARG A 171 0.71 -21.30 9.80
CA ARG A 171 1.64 -21.43 10.95
C ARG A 171 2.92 -20.62 10.77
N ASP A 172 3.51 -20.68 9.59
CA ASP A 172 4.74 -19.94 9.30
C ASP A 172 4.49 -18.44 9.36
N THR A 173 3.33 -18.00 8.89
CA THR A 173 2.89 -16.62 8.95
C THR A 173 2.59 -16.16 10.38
N THR A 174 1.88 -16.94 11.20
CA THR A 174 1.63 -16.59 12.61
C THR A 174 2.96 -16.44 13.37
N ARG A 175 3.96 -17.29 13.10
CA ARG A 175 5.31 -17.13 13.65
C ARG A 175 6.00 -15.86 13.19
N CYS A 176 5.76 -15.44 11.95
CA CYS A 176 6.28 -14.19 11.43
C CYS A 176 5.73 -12.99 12.20
N ASP A 177 4.44 -12.99 12.56
CA ASP A 177 3.83 -11.88 13.31
C ASP A 177 4.40 -11.71 14.73
N LEU A 178 4.99 -12.76 15.30
CA LEU A 178 5.64 -12.73 16.61
C LEU A 178 7.03 -12.06 16.59
N LEU A 179 7.59 -11.75 15.43
CA LEU A 179 8.90 -11.09 15.34
C LEU A 179 8.77 -9.60 15.68
N GLU A 180 9.57 -9.13 16.63
CA GLU A 180 9.52 -7.73 17.11
C GLU A 180 10.00 -6.74 16.04
N SER A 181 11.08 -7.08 15.33
CA SER A 181 11.69 -6.22 14.32
C SER A 181 10.88 -6.20 13.02
N VAL A 182 10.50 -5.00 12.57
CA VAL A 182 9.86 -4.74 11.26
C VAL A 182 10.69 -5.35 10.13
N SER A 183 12.02 -5.17 10.15
CA SER A 183 12.92 -5.72 9.14
C SER A 183 12.84 -7.26 9.10
N SER A 184 12.92 -7.90 10.27
CA SER A 184 12.83 -9.37 10.37
C SER A 184 11.49 -9.89 9.86
N ARG A 185 10.38 -9.21 10.18
CA ARG A 185 9.05 -9.54 9.63
C ARG A 185 9.04 -9.44 8.11
N LEU A 186 9.55 -8.37 7.53
CA LEU A 186 9.60 -8.19 6.07
C LEU A 186 10.41 -9.29 5.37
N HIS A 187 11.56 -9.68 5.94
CA HIS A 187 12.36 -10.79 5.42
C HIS A 187 11.60 -12.11 5.44
N MET A 188 11.02 -12.45 6.60
CA MET A 188 10.31 -13.72 6.80
C MET A 188 9.04 -13.78 5.94
N ARG A 189 8.23 -12.71 5.86
CA ARG A 189 7.06 -12.66 4.98
C ARG A 189 7.43 -12.85 3.51
N ASN A 190 8.47 -12.16 3.03
CA ASN A 190 8.89 -12.30 1.64
C ASN A 190 9.36 -13.73 1.32
N LYS A 191 10.07 -14.37 2.27
CA LYS A 191 10.47 -15.78 2.17
C LYS A 191 9.27 -16.72 2.14
N ILE A 192 8.29 -16.51 3.02
CA ILE A 192 7.06 -17.31 3.07
C ILE A 192 6.31 -17.19 1.75
N MET A 193 6.05 -15.96 1.27
CA MET A 193 5.34 -15.75 0.00
C MET A 193 6.05 -16.45 -1.17
N ALA A 194 7.37 -16.26 -1.30
CA ALA A 194 8.16 -16.91 -2.35
C ALA A 194 8.16 -18.45 -2.27
N ALA A 195 8.09 -19.03 -1.07
CA ALA A 195 8.05 -20.48 -0.89
C ALA A 195 6.71 -21.11 -1.32
N HIS A 196 5.65 -20.30 -1.44
CA HIS A 196 4.30 -20.75 -1.77
C HIS A 196 3.83 -20.32 -3.17
N GLU A 197 4.71 -19.73 -3.99
CA GLU A 197 4.48 -19.49 -5.40
C GLU A 197 4.45 -20.82 -6.17
N GLY A 198 3.27 -21.31 -6.58
CA GLY A 198 3.16 -22.43 -7.54
C GLY A 198 2.11 -23.51 -7.28
N ASN A 199 1.31 -23.42 -6.21
CA ASN A 199 0.26 -24.41 -5.98
C ASN A 199 -0.96 -24.18 -6.90
N HIS A 200 -1.50 -25.26 -7.46
CA HIS A 200 -2.67 -25.26 -8.36
C HIS A 200 -3.77 -26.16 -7.75
N GLY A 201 -5.03 -25.71 -7.73
CA GLY A 201 -6.19 -26.48 -7.22
C GLY A 201 -7.18 -25.64 -6.41
N ALA A 202 -8.15 -26.26 -5.73
CA ALA A 202 -9.12 -25.55 -4.87
C ALA A 202 -8.46 -24.80 -3.70
N GLY A 203 -7.31 -25.28 -3.22
CA GLY A 203 -6.43 -24.57 -2.30
C GLY A 203 -5.93 -23.21 -2.82
N ARG A 204 -6.07 -22.92 -4.13
CA ARG A 204 -5.71 -21.63 -4.73
C ARG A 204 -6.46 -20.47 -4.09
N VAL A 205 -7.76 -20.60 -3.81
CA VAL A 205 -8.54 -19.45 -3.28
C VAL A 205 -8.05 -19.07 -1.88
N VAL A 206 -7.89 -20.05 -0.99
CA VAL A 206 -7.39 -19.80 0.36
C VAL A 206 -5.94 -19.34 0.34
N GLN A 207 -5.09 -19.94 -0.49
CA GLN A 207 -3.71 -19.47 -0.66
C GLN A 207 -3.65 -18.04 -1.20
N GLN A 208 -4.53 -17.67 -2.14
CA GLN A 208 -4.64 -16.29 -2.63
C GLN A 208 -5.06 -15.33 -1.53
N ILE A 209 -6.04 -15.71 -0.68
CA ILE A 209 -6.42 -14.90 0.48
C ILE A 209 -5.19 -14.69 1.36
N VAL A 210 -4.48 -15.75 1.74
CA VAL A 210 -3.31 -15.62 2.64
C VAL A 210 -2.19 -14.84 1.99
N HIS A 211 -1.89 -15.10 0.73
CA HIS A 211 -0.88 -14.36 -0.01
C HIS A 211 -1.20 -12.86 0.02
N ARG A 212 -2.45 -12.47 -0.26
CA ARG A 212 -2.89 -11.07 -0.20
C ARG A 212 -2.85 -10.50 1.22
N VAL A 213 -3.18 -11.29 2.23
CA VAL A 213 -2.99 -10.90 3.63
C VAL A 213 -1.52 -10.57 3.90
N GLU A 214 -0.59 -11.44 3.48
CA GLU A 214 0.85 -11.23 3.65
C GLU A 214 1.36 -10.02 2.87
N SER A 215 0.90 -9.83 1.64
CA SER A 215 1.17 -8.65 0.82
C SER A 215 0.81 -7.35 1.56
N VAL A 216 -0.35 -7.35 2.22
CA VAL A 216 -0.87 -6.17 2.92
C VAL A 216 -0.11 -5.93 4.22
N LYS A 217 0.13 -6.97 5.01
CA LYS A 217 0.97 -6.86 6.22
C LYS A 217 2.40 -6.41 5.87
N PHE A 218 2.96 -6.92 4.77
CA PHE A 218 4.23 -6.46 4.24
C PHE A 218 4.18 -4.97 3.90
N ALA A 219 3.16 -4.50 3.18
CA ALA A 219 3.02 -3.09 2.83
C ALA A 219 2.90 -2.19 4.06
N VAL A 220 2.15 -2.60 5.10
CA VAL A 220 2.02 -1.86 6.36
C VAL A 220 3.37 -1.77 7.10
N ASP A 221 4.11 -2.87 7.20
CA ASP A 221 5.45 -2.86 7.80
C ASP A 221 6.45 -2.04 6.96
N TRP A 222 6.35 -2.11 5.64
CA TRP A 222 7.20 -1.35 4.72
C TRP A 222 6.99 0.17 4.86
N GLN A 223 5.74 0.60 5.09
CA GLN A 223 5.41 2.02 5.31
C GLN A 223 6.01 2.57 6.61
N GLN A 224 6.34 1.72 7.60
CA GLN A 224 6.98 2.12 8.85
C GLN A 224 8.49 2.34 8.73
N LEU A 225 9.14 1.82 7.68
CA LEU A 225 10.58 1.99 7.48
C LEU A 225 10.94 3.37 6.91
N SER A 226 12.00 3.98 7.45
CA SER A 226 12.59 5.18 6.87
C SER A 226 13.24 4.90 5.50
N LYS A 227 13.54 5.94 4.71
CA LYS A 227 14.26 5.79 3.43
C LYS A 227 15.61 5.07 3.63
N ARG A 228 16.31 5.39 4.74
CA ARG A 228 17.57 4.75 5.12
C ARG A 228 17.37 3.26 5.42
N ASP A 229 16.38 2.92 6.24
CA ASP A 229 16.14 1.53 6.65
C ASP A 229 15.69 0.66 5.48
N LYS A 230 14.93 1.21 4.53
CA LYS A 230 14.59 0.53 3.27
C LYS A 230 15.84 0.18 2.46
N GLY A 231 16.80 1.10 2.40
CA GLY A 231 18.10 0.87 1.75
C GLY A 231 18.91 -0.24 2.41
N VAL A 232 18.95 -0.27 3.75
CA VAL A 232 19.58 -1.34 4.53
C VAL A 232 18.89 -2.67 4.27
N TRP A 233 17.56 -2.70 4.36
CA TRP A 233 16.75 -3.89 4.11
C TRP A 233 17.03 -4.50 2.72
N PHE A 234 17.13 -3.68 1.67
CA PHE A 234 17.47 -4.20 0.33
C PHE A 234 18.86 -4.85 0.29
N LYS A 235 19.88 -4.25 0.91
CA LYS A 235 21.23 -4.84 0.93
C LYS A 235 21.21 -6.17 1.69
N ASP A 236 20.58 -6.21 2.85
CA ASP A 236 20.45 -7.43 3.65
C ASP A 236 19.64 -8.50 2.94
N HIS A 237 18.57 -8.12 2.24
CA HIS A 237 17.72 -9.08 1.53
C HIS A 237 18.43 -9.66 0.31
N PHE A 238 19.22 -8.84 -0.38
CA PHE A 238 20.07 -9.32 -1.47
C PHE A 238 21.10 -10.33 -0.95
N ARG A 239 21.75 -10.01 0.17
CA ARG A 239 22.73 -10.88 0.83
C ARG A 239 22.14 -12.24 1.21
N LEU A 240 20.96 -12.24 1.82
CA LEU A 240 20.38 -13.44 2.46
C LEU A 240 19.53 -14.29 1.51
N HIS A 241 18.82 -13.68 0.55
CA HIS A 241 17.73 -14.34 -0.16
C HIS A 241 17.83 -14.27 -1.69
N SER A 242 18.79 -13.52 -2.25
CA SER A 242 18.99 -13.56 -3.70
C SER A 242 19.64 -14.88 -4.14
N HIS A 243 19.56 -15.17 -5.43
CA HIS A 243 20.33 -16.26 -6.05
C HIS A 243 21.86 -16.06 -5.94
N HIS A 244 22.30 -14.85 -5.59
CA HIS A 244 23.68 -14.50 -5.32
C HIS A 244 24.10 -14.68 -3.85
N ARG A 245 23.27 -15.28 -2.98
CA ARG A 245 23.63 -15.53 -1.56
C ARG A 245 24.99 -16.22 -1.37
N HIS A 246 25.40 -17.04 -2.34
CA HIS A 246 26.68 -17.76 -2.33
C HIS A 246 27.90 -16.82 -2.39
N LEU A 247 27.72 -15.58 -2.88
CA LEU A 247 28.76 -14.56 -2.87
C LEU A 247 29.04 -14.03 -1.46
N PHE A 248 28.10 -14.22 -0.53
CA PHE A 248 28.16 -13.69 0.84
C PHE A 248 28.30 -14.77 1.90
N SER A 249 28.27 -16.05 1.53
CA SER A 249 28.19 -17.17 2.49
C SER A 249 29.42 -17.35 3.39
N HIS A 250 30.49 -16.61 3.12
CA HIS A 250 31.75 -16.63 3.86
C HIS A 250 31.98 -15.34 4.68
N LEU A 251 31.05 -14.39 4.62
CA LEU A 251 31.13 -13.11 5.30
C LEU A 251 30.26 -13.15 6.56
N ASP A 252 30.80 -12.63 7.65
CA ASP A 252 30.05 -12.44 8.89
C ASP A 252 29.21 -11.15 8.82
N GLU A 253 28.28 -10.98 9.75
CA GLU A 253 27.42 -9.79 9.77
C GLU A 253 28.20 -8.49 10.00
N ASP A 254 29.36 -8.57 10.64
CA ASP A 254 30.22 -7.44 10.95
C ASP A 254 31.03 -6.95 9.73
N ASP A 255 31.10 -7.72 8.64
CA ASP A 255 31.88 -7.42 7.43
C ASP A 255 31.19 -6.41 6.48
N GLN A 256 30.61 -5.34 7.02
CA GLN A 256 29.77 -4.39 6.27
C GLN A 256 30.48 -3.75 5.08
N GLU A 257 31.78 -3.46 5.22
CA GLU A 257 32.59 -2.89 4.13
C GLU A 257 32.78 -3.90 2.98
N VAL A 258 33.03 -5.17 3.30
CA VAL A 258 33.19 -6.24 2.31
C VAL A 258 31.86 -6.54 1.61
N ILE A 259 30.75 -6.51 2.35
CA ILE A 259 29.40 -6.64 1.79
C ILE A 259 29.12 -5.50 0.81
N ALA A 260 29.39 -4.25 1.21
CA ALA A 260 29.21 -3.09 0.35
C ALA A 260 30.06 -3.19 -0.93
N GLN A 261 31.33 -3.59 -0.80
CA GLN A 261 32.22 -3.76 -1.93
C GLN A 261 31.80 -4.91 -2.86
N THR A 262 31.27 -6.01 -2.30
CA THR A 262 30.72 -7.13 -3.07
C THR A 262 29.49 -6.69 -3.87
N ILE A 263 28.58 -5.94 -3.25
CA ILE A 263 27.42 -5.37 -3.94
C ILE A 263 27.86 -4.40 -5.04
N LYS A 264 28.88 -3.56 -4.79
CA LYS A 264 29.45 -2.64 -5.79
C LYS A 264 30.04 -3.39 -6.99
N THR A 265 30.73 -4.50 -6.73
CA THR A 265 31.26 -5.40 -7.77
C THR A 265 30.14 -6.03 -8.61
N HIS A 266 29.02 -6.38 -7.97
CA HIS A 266 27.83 -6.97 -8.61
C HIS A 266 26.70 -5.95 -8.85
N ARG A 267 27.03 -4.68 -9.08
CA ARG A 267 26.04 -3.57 -9.13
C ARG A 267 24.91 -3.79 -10.14
N ILE A 268 25.20 -4.41 -11.29
CA ILE A 268 24.21 -4.63 -12.35
C ILE A 268 23.15 -5.63 -11.87
N ASP A 269 23.60 -6.74 -11.28
CA ASP A 269 22.73 -7.79 -10.75
C ASP A 269 21.91 -7.28 -9.57
N TYR A 270 22.56 -6.55 -8.65
CA TYR A 270 21.88 -5.89 -7.54
C TYR A 270 20.80 -4.92 -8.03
N LYS A 271 21.11 -4.04 -9.00
CA LYS A 271 20.15 -3.07 -9.55
C LYS A 271 18.96 -3.78 -10.23
N LYS A 272 19.22 -4.85 -10.99
CA LYS A 272 18.17 -5.64 -11.64
C LYS A 272 17.27 -6.33 -10.61
N TRP A 273 17.86 -6.96 -9.60
CA TRP A 273 17.12 -7.59 -8.52
C TRP A 273 16.30 -6.58 -7.70
N LYS A 274 16.91 -5.43 -7.33
CA LYS A 274 16.27 -4.36 -6.57
C LYS A 274 15.03 -3.84 -7.30
N ARG A 275 15.16 -3.55 -8.60
CA ARG A 275 14.02 -3.13 -9.45
C ARG A 275 12.89 -4.16 -9.47
N SER A 276 13.22 -5.45 -9.50
CA SER A 276 12.21 -6.51 -9.44
C SER A 276 11.46 -6.49 -8.11
N LEU A 277 12.17 -6.34 -6.98
CA LEU A 277 11.54 -6.23 -5.67
C LEU A 277 10.78 -4.92 -5.49
N GLU A 278 11.26 -3.80 -6.00
CA GLU A 278 10.55 -2.52 -5.98
C GLU A 278 9.20 -2.65 -6.71
N SER A 279 9.16 -3.31 -7.87
CA SER A 279 7.92 -3.57 -8.60
C SER A 279 6.92 -4.41 -7.80
N ILE A 280 7.41 -5.42 -7.05
CA ILE A 280 6.59 -6.24 -6.15
C ILE A 280 6.10 -5.42 -4.96
N THR A 281 6.97 -4.64 -4.32
CA THR A 281 6.62 -3.74 -3.21
C THR A 281 5.58 -2.71 -3.64
N THR A 282 5.70 -2.15 -4.85
CA THR A 282 4.68 -1.24 -5.42
C THR A 282 3.34 -1.96 -5.60
N ALA A 283 3.33 -3.20 -6.09
CA ALA A 283 2.10 -4.00 -6.21
C ALA A 283 1.42 -4.22 -4.85
N ARG A 284 2.21 -4.54 -3.81
CA ARG A 284 1.73 -4.72 -2.43
C ARG A 284 1.15 -3.43 -1.84
N ASN A 285 1.82 -2.30 -2.05
CA ASN A 285 1.29 -0.99 -1.62
C ASN A 285 -0.03 -0.65 -2.32
N ARG A 286 -0.15 -0.92 -3.63
CA ARG A 286 -1.40 -0.75 -4.36
C ARG A 286 -2.52 -1.65 -3.83
N LEU A 287 -2.20 -2.88 -3.44
CA LEU A 287 -3.17 -3.76 -2.79
C LEU A 287 -3.63 -3.23 -1.43
N LEU A 288 -2.71 -2.67 -0.63
CA LEU A 288 -3.05 -2.00 0.63
C LEU A 288 -3.96 -0.80 0.38
N GLU A 289 -3.73 0.00 -0.67
CA GLU A 289 -4.65 1.06 -1.09
C GLU A 289 -6.03 0.50 -1.46
N LEU A 290 -6.10 -0.57 -2.27
CA LEU A 290 -7.38 -1.23 -2.57
C LEU A 290 -8.08 -1.67 -1.29
N ILE A 291 -7.38 -2.25 -0.31
CA ILE A 291 -8.00 -2.60 0.98
C ILE A 291 -8.49 -1.38 1.75
N ARG A 292 -7.78 -0.25 1.72
CA ARG A 292 -8.25 1.01 2.35
C ARG A 292 -9.54 1.53 1.72
N HIS A 293 -9.73 1.32 0.41
CA HIS A 293 -10.90 1.79 -0.34
C HIS A 293 -12.03 0.76 -0.47
N TYR A 294 -11.76 -0.54 -0.38
CA TYR A 294 -12.74 -1.60 -0.66
C TYR A 294 -12.86 -2.65 0.45
N GLY A 295 -12.01 -2.55 1.47
CA GLY A 295 -11.97 -3.50 2.56
C GLY A 295 -11.64 -4.92 2.12
N ALA A 296 -12.31 -5.87 2.77
CA ALA A 296 -12.01 -7.29 2.67
C ALA A 296 -12.27 -7.90 1.27
N VAL A 297 -13.07 -7.25 0.42
CA VAL A 297 -13.31 -7.74 -0.95
C VAL A 297 -12.01 -7.85 -1.76
N SER A 298 -11.03 -7.00 -1.43
CA SER A 298 -9.75 -6.99 -2.12
C SER A 298 -8.94 -8.26 -1.94
N LEU A 299 -9.25 -9.03 -0.90
CA LEU A 299 -8.66 -10.34 -0.66
C LEU A 299 -9.22 -11.41 -1.60
N LEU A 300 -10.39 -11.18 -2.20
CA LEU A 300 -11.12 -12.16 -3.00
C LEU A 300 -11.07 -11.85 -4.49
N VAL A 301 -11.08 -10.57 -4.90
CA VAL A 301 -11.11 -10.17 -6.31
C VAL A 301 -9.92 -10.71 -7.09
N PRO A 302 -10.10 -11.70 -8.00
CA PRO A 302 -8.98 -12.39 -8.65
C PRO A 302 -8.08 -11.46 -9.48
N SER A 303 -8.61 -10.37 -10.03
CA SER A 303 -7.86 -9.44 -10.87
C SER A 303 -6.97 -8.46 -10.12
N TRP A 304 -7.04 -8.43 -8.79
CA TRP A 304 -6.17 -7.64 -7.91
C TRP A 304 -5.01 -8.47 -7.36
N ASP A 305 -4.47 -9.34 -8.21
CA ASP A 305 -3.27 -10.12 -7.94
C ASP A 305 -1.98 -9.31 -8.15
N GLU A 306 -0.91 -9.62 -7.41
CA GLU A 306 0.36 -8.87 -7.45
C GLU A 306 0.93 -8.78 -8.88
N ASP A 307 0.78 -9.84 -9.68
CA ASP A 307 1.26 -9.88 -11.07
C ASP A 307 0.57 -8.88 -12.01
N ILE A 308 -0.67 -8.53 -11.68
CA ILE A 308 -1.46 -7.54 -12.41
C ILE A 308 -1.12 -6.15 -11.87
N LEU A 309 -1.04 -6.01 -10.54
CA LEU A 309 -0.81 -4.75 -9.84
C LEU A 309 0.61 -4.18 -10.06
N LYS A 310 1.62 -5.02 -10.31
CA LYS A 310 3.01 -4.59 -10.53
C LYS A 310 3.25 -3.78 -11.80
N ARG A 311 2.32 -3.79 -12.76
CA ARG A 311 2.50 -3.17 -14.08
C ARG A 311 2.22 -1.67 -14.02
N SER A 312 3.09 -0.82 -14.58
CA SER A 312 2.96 0.65 -14.47
C SER A 312 1.63 1.20 -15.00
N ARG A 313 1.11 0.65 -16.11
CA ARG A 313 -0.20 1.06 -16.66
C ARG A 313 -1.36 0.84 -15.70
N TYR A 314 -1.22 -0.06 -14.72
CA TYR A 314 -2.23 -0.26 -13.69
C TYR A 314 -2.29 0.94 -12.73
N ALA A 315 -1.24 1.76 -12.60
CA ALA A 315 -1.27 2.96 -11.75
C ALA A 315 -2.40 3.91 -12.14
N ARG A 316 -2.53 4.21 -13.44
CA ARG A 316 -3.60 5.06 -13.97
C ARG A 316 -4.96 4.40 -13.79
N ASP A 317 -5.10 3.14 -14.22
CA ASP A 317 -6.37 2.40 -14.10
C ASP A 317 -6.83 2.37 -12.63
N HIS A 318 -5.91 2.10 -11.69
CA HIS A 318 -6.13 2.07 -10.25
C HIS A 318 -6.58 3.42 -9.69
N GLN A 319 -5.93 4.52 -10.06
CA GLN A 319 -6.33 5.87 -9.66
C GLN A 319 -7.72 6.23 -10.19
N VAL A 320 -8.01 5.91 -11.45
CA VAL A 320 -9.32 6.15 -12.07
C VAL A 320 -10.41 5.39 -11.33
N ILE A 321 -10.12 4.15 -10.96
CA ILE A 321 -11.03 3.28 -10.24
C ILE A 321 -11.31 3.82 -8.84
N ILE A 322 -10.27 4.20 -8.10
CA ILE A 322 -10.42 4.82 -6.77
C ILE A 322 -11.26 6.11 -6.89
N ALA A 323 -10.91 6.99 -7.82
CA ALA A 323 -11.60 8.26 -8.03
C ALA A 323 -13.08 8.08 -8.43
N LEU A 324 -13.38 7.09 -9.29
CA LEU A 324 -14.76 6.77 -9.67
C LEU A 324 -15.58 6.32 -8.45
N ILE A 325 -14.94 5.64 -7.51
CA ILE A 325 -15.64 5.01 -6.41
C ILE A 325 -15.86 5.97 -5.26
N ASP A 326 -14.89 6.82 -4.97
CA ASP A 326 -15.09 7.96 -4.07
C ASP A 326 -16.23 8.86 -4.56
N ARG A 327 -16.52 8.83 -5.88
CA ARG A 327 -17.68 9.50 -6.49
C ARG A 327 -18.98 8.69 -6.36
N ILE A 328 -18.96 7.38 -6.62
CA ILE A 328 -20.17 6.53 -6.63
C ILE A 328 -20.67 6.16 -5.24
N ILE A 329 -19.77 5.90 -4.29
CA ILE A 329 -20.14 5.47 -2.93
C ILE A 329 -20.36 6.73 -2.08
N PRO A 330 -21.60 7.03 -1.65
CA PRO A 330 -21.82 8.16 -0.76
C PRO A 330 -21.01 7.95 0.54
N PRO A 331 -20.32 8.97 1.07
CA PRO A 331 -19.50 8.88 2.29
C PRO A 331 -20.28 8.50 3.56
N GLN A 332 -21.61 8.44 3.49
CA GLN A 332 -22.50 8.36 4.64
C GLN A 332 -23.11 6.98 4.76
N HIS A 333 -22.35 5.99 5.23
CA HIS A 333 -22.94 4.86 5.91
C HIS A 333 -22.55 4.87 7.37
N ASP A 334 -23.56 4.79 8.23
CA ASP A 334 -23.40 4.60 9.66
C ASP A 334 -22.67 3.25 9.89
N PRO A 335 -21.43 3.28 10.41
CA PRO A 335 -20.66 2.06 10.65
C PRO A 335 -21.27 1.19 11.76
N THR A 336 -22.33 1.64 12.45
CA THR A 336 -22.98 0.92 13.54
C THR A 336 -24.12 -0.02 13.10
N ASP A 337 -24.44 -0.12 11.81
CA ASP A 337 -25.39 -1.14 11.33
C ASP A 337 -24.73 -2.54 11.28
N VAL A 338 -24.71 -3.19 12.44
CA VAL A 338 -24.03 -4.46 12.73
C VAL A 338 -24.56 -5.63 11.88
N HIS A 339 -25.78 -5.54 11.38
CA HIS A 339 -26.41 -6.61 10.60
C HIS A 339 -26.28 -6.39 9.08
N GLY A 340 -25.81 -5.23 8.65
CA GLY A 340 -25.66 -4.91 7.23
C GLY A 340 -26.99 -4.86 6.47
N GLU A 341 -28.13 -4.82 7.16
CA GLU A 341 -29.46 -4.77 6.53
C GLU A 341 -29.75 -3.40 5.88
N GLY A 342 -28.94 -2.38 6.17
CA GLY A 342 -28.93 -1.07 5.51
C GLY A 342 -27.59 -0.66 4.91
N ALA A 343 -26.50 -1.42 5.08
CA ALA A 343 -25.21 -1.09 4.49
C ALA A 343 -25.26 -1.28 2.97
N HIS A 344 -24.92 -0.23 2.19
CA HIS A 344 -24.86 -0.34 0.73
C HIS A 344 -23.98 -1.54 0.35
N PRO A 345 -24.36 -2.37 -0.65
CA PRO A 345 -23.49 -3.41 -1.23
C PRO A 345 -22.19 -2.89 -1.84
N LEU A 346 -21.95 -1.58 -1.78
CA LEU A 346 -20.73 -0.91 -2.21
C LEU A 346 -19.93 -0.36 -1.04
N ALA A 347 -20.46 -0.33 0.18
CA ALA A 347 -19.79 0.30 1.32
C ALA A 347 -18.38 -0.28 1.49
N ILE A 348 -17.41 0.60 1.77
CA ILE A 348 -15.99 0.29 1.92
C ILE A 348 -15.76 -0.84 2.95
N HIS A 349 -16.69 -0.99 3.89
CA HIS A 349 -16.70 -2.05 4.90
C HIS A 349 -17.98 -2.88 4.82
N GLN A 350 -18.19 -3.62 3.73
CA GLN A 350 -19.27 -4.61 3.65
C GLN A 350 -19.07 -5.72 4.72
N PRO A 351 -19.94 -5.81 5.74
CA PRO A 351 -19.86 -6.89 6.72
C PRO A 351 -20.01 -8.25 6.04
N SER A 352 -20.85 -8.33 4.99
CA SER A 352 -21.04 -9.54 4.19
C SER A 352 -19.76 -10.03 3.54
N MET A 353 -18.87 -9.12 3.13
CA MET A 353 -17.62 -9.52 2.48
C MET A 353 -16.55 -9.96 3.48
N ARG A 354 -16.52 -9.35 4.67
CA ARG A 354 -15.71 -9.87 5.79
C ARG A 354 -16.18 -11.26 6.18
N HIS A 355 -17.50 -11.45 6.26
CA HIS A 355 -18.12 -12.73 6.53
C HIS A 355 -17.79 -13.76 5.44
N ALA A 356 -17.83 -13.36 4.16
CA ALA A 356 -17.44 -14.21 3.04
C ALA A 356 -15.99 -14.66 3.11
N VAL A 357 -15.04 -13.73 3.32
CA VAL A 357 -13.61 -14.06 3.49
C VAL A 357 -13.42 -15.09 4.61
N TRP A 358 -14.05 -14.85 5.76
CA TRP A 358 -13.97 -15.76 6.91
C TRP A 358 -14.59 -17.12 6.60
N ASN A 359 -15.79 -17.19 6.00
CA ASN A 359 -16.43 -18.46 5.65
C ASN A 359 -15.63 -19.26 4.61
N ILE A 360 -15.04 -18.59 3.63
CA ILE A 360 -14.15 -19.24 2.65
C ILE A 360 -12.94 -19.82 3.37
N ALA A 361 -12.27 -19.04 4.22
CA ALA A 361 -11.12 -19.51 4.98
C ALA A 361 -11.48 -20.63 5.98
N ASN A 362 -12.64 -20.56 6.62
CA ASN A 362 -13.10 -21.57 7.59
C ASN A 362 -13.58 -22.86 6.92
N SER A 363 -14.20 -22.76 5.74
CA SER A 363 -14.73 -23.93 5.02
C SER A 363 -13.69 -24.62 4.16
N LEU A 364 -12.76 -23.83 3.58
CA LEU A 364 -11.70 -24.31 2.69
C LEU A 364 -10.30 -24.27 3.32
N GLY A 365 -10.19 -23.94 4.61
CA GLY A 365 -8.93 -23.96 5.37
C GLY A 365 -9.00 -24.90 6.57
N ASP A 366 -7.89 -25.01 7.29
CA ASP A 366 -7.87 -25.61 8.62
C ASP A 366 -8.26 -24.56 9.69
N GLU A 367 -8.41 -25.01 10.94
CA GLU A 367 -8.72 -24.12 12.07
C GLU A 367 -7.68 -23.01 12.22
N ASP A 368 -6.39 -23.34 12.06
CA ASP A 368 -5.27 -22.40 12.08
C ASP A 368 -5.45 -21.30 11.01
N MET A 369 -5.95 -21.64 9.82
CA MET A 369 -6.23 -20.70 8.74
C MET A 369 -7.38 -19.74 9.06
N ALA A 370 -8.48 -20.29 9.61
CA ALA A 370 -9.65 -19.50 9.97
C ALA A 370 -9.30 -18.48 11.06
N GLU A 371 -8.56 -18.91 12.09
CA GLU A 371 -8.05 -18.05 13.16
C GLU A 371 -7.10 -16.98 12.59
N TYR A 372 -6.21 -17.37 11.69
CA TYR A 372 -5.27 -16.46 11.05
C TYR A 372 -5.98 -15.34 10.27
N VAL A 373 -6.94 -15.70 9.42
CA VAL A 373 -7.72 -14.74 8.62
C VAL A 373 -8.58 -13.86 9.52
N GLN A 374 -9.18 -14.41 10.57
CA GLN A 374 -9.94 -13.64 11.56
C GLN A 374 -9.05 -12.62 12.28
N GLY A 375 -7.85 -13.03 12.70
CA GLY A 375 -6.84 -12.14 13.28
C GLY A 375 -6.45 -11.01 12.33
N PHE A 376 -6.30 -11.30 11.03
CA PHE A 376 -6.05 -10.26 10.04
C PHE A 376 -7.23 -9.31 9.85
N LEU A 377 -8.47 -9.81 9.81
CA LEU A 377 -9.66 -8.94 9.72
C LEU A 377 -9.76 -8.00 10.93
N ALA A 378 -9.33 -8.45 12.12
CA ALA A 378 -9.20 -7.59 13.29
C ALA A 378 -8.05 -6.58 13.13
N PHE A 379 -6.90 -7.02 12.62
CA PHE A 379 -5.75 -6.15 12.30
C PHE A 379 -6.14 -5.01 11.35
N LEU A 380 -6.94 -5.26 10.31
CA LEU A 380 -7.42 -4.24 9.38
C LEU A 380 -8.13 -3.10 10.10
N ASN A 381 -9.00 -3.42 11.06
CA ASN A 381 -9.74 -2.40 11.81
C ASN A 381 -8.84 -1.53 12.69
N ALA A 382 -7.72 -2.08 13.15
CA ALA A 382 -6.82 -1.40 14.07
C ALA A 382 -5.72 -0.59 13.36
N HIS A 383 -5.30 -0.99 12.17
CA HIS A 383 -4.09 -0.45 11.52
C HIS A 383 -4.34 0.13 10.13
N VAL A 384 -5.50 -0.13 9.54
CA VAL A 384 -5.83 0.36 8.20
C VAL A 384 -6.93 1.38 8.35
N GLU A 385 -6.53 2.65 8.52
CA GLU A 385 -7.47 3.75 8.48
C GLU A 385 -8.22 3.74 7.14
N PRO A 386 -9.55 3.86 7.14
CA PRO A 386 -10.30 4.07 5.92
C PRO A 386 -9.73 5.29 5.20
N ALA A 387 -9.62 5.23 3.87
CA ALA A 387 -9.23 6.41 3.11
C ALA A 387 -10.18 7.57 3.46
N GLN A 388 -9.63 8.75 3.75
CA GLN A 388 -10.44 9.95 3.98
C GLN A 388 -11.14 10.28 2.66
N SER A 389 -12.43 9.91 2.55
CA SER A 389 -13.23 10.22 1.36
C SER A 389 -13.33 11.74 1.20
N THR A 390 -12.96 12.24 0.03
CA THR A 390 -13.29 13.62 -0.36
C THR A 390 -14.79 13.69 -0.57
N SER A 391 -15.52 14.23 0.40
CA SER A 391 -16.98 14.23 0.36
C SER A 391 -17.50 15.08 -0.80
N ILE A 392 -18.08 14.44 -1.81
CA ILE A 392 -18.98 15.09 -2.75
C ILE A 392 -20.36 15.13 -2.10
N SER A 393 -21.04 16.27 -2.15
CA SER A 393 -22.37 16.41 -1.58
C SER A 393 -23.39 15.56 -2.36
N LEU A 394 -24.41 15.06 -1.64
CA LEU A 394 -25.51 14.30 -2.23
C LEU A 394 -26.24 15.07 -3.35
N ASP A 395 -26.22 16.40 -3.29
CA ASP A 395 -26.78 17.29 -4.31
C ASP A 395 -25.91 17.36 -5.57
N GLU A 396 -24.57 17.45 -5.42
CA GLU A 396 -23.63 17.33 -6.55
C GLU A 396 -23.76 15.96 -7.24
N TRP A 397 -23.98 14.91 -6.47
CA TRP A 397 -24.22 13.57 -7.00
C TRP A 397 -25.56 13.44 -7.76
N ARG A 398 -26.64 13.99 -7.22
CA ARG A 398 -27.95 13.99 -7.91
C ARG A 398 -27.89 14.76 -9.21
N VAL A 399 -27.26 15.94 -9.21
CA VAL A 399 -27.04 16.73 -10.43
C VAL A 399 -26.22 15.95 -11.44
N PHE A 400 -25.20 15.21 -11.01
CA PHE A 400 -24.42 14.33 -11.88
C PHE A 400 -25.27 13.22 -12.52
N VAL A 401 -26.07 12.50 -11.73
CA VAL A 401 -26.94 11.41 -12.21
C VAL A 401 -28.00 11.92 -13.18
N ASP A 402 -28.65 13.05 -12.88
CA ASP A 402 -29.69 13.63 -13.73
C ASP A 402 -29.15 14.19 -15.05
N ARG A 403 -27.87 14.57 -15.10
CA ARG A 403 -27.23 15.09 -16.33
C ARG A 403 -26.85 14.00 -17.34
N HIS A 404 -26.82 12.74 -16.90
CA HIS A 404 -26.36 11.59 -17.69
C HIS A 404 -27.43 10.50 -17.88
N ARG A 405 -28.67 10.78 -17.45
CA ARG A 405 -29.88 10.11 -17.92
C ARG A 405 -30.42 10.87 -19.13
#